data_AF-A0A8J5WS49-F1
#
_entry.id   AF-A0A8J5WS49-F1
#
_cell.length_a   1.000
_cell.length_b   1.000
_cell.length_c   1.000
_cell.angle_alpha   90.00
_cell.angle_beta   90.00
_cell.angle_gamma   90.00
#
_symmetry.space_group_name_H-M   'P 1'
#
loop_
_entity.id
_entity.type
_entity.pdbx_description
1 polymer ?
#
loop_
_entity_poly.entity_id
_entity_poly.type
_entity_poly.pdbx_seq_one_letter_code
_entity_poly.pdbx_strand_id
1 'polypeptide(L)'
;MALSGMRGLSVFISDIRNCHNKEQERLRVDKELGNIRTRFKNDKVLSPYEKKKYVWKMLYIYMLGYDVDFGHMETVSLISAPKYPEKQVGYIVTSCLLNENNDFLRMVINTVRNDIIGRNETFQCLALTMVGNIGGKEFSESLAPDVQKLLISSSCRPVVRKKAALCLLRLYRKNPDVVNIDGWY
;
A
#
# COMPACT_ATOMS: atom_id res chain seq x y z
N MET A 1 -3.02 13.43 15.10
CA MET A 1 -4.00 12.35 15.42
C MET A 1 -3.23 11.08 15.64
N ALA A 2 -2.91 10.82 16.91
CA ALA A 2 -1.85 9.93 17.36
C ALA A 2 -2.02 8.47 16.92
N LEU A 3 -0.89 7.76 16.90
CA LEU A 3 -0.71 6.29 16.92
C LEU A 3 -1.46 5.55 18.07
N SER A 4 -2.53 6.15 18.62
CA SER A 4 -3.27 5.74 19.82
C SER A 4 -3.90 4.33 19.74
N GLY A 5 -3.81 3.66 18.59
CA GLY A 5 -4.31 2.31 18.41
C GLY A 5 -3.29 1.19 18.61
N MET A 6 -1.98 1.40 18.47
CA MET A 6 -1.02 0.28 18.27
C MET A 6 0.11 0.24 19.30
N ARG A 7 -0.24 -0.04 20.57
CA ARG A 7 0.73 -0.19 21.67
C ARG A 7 1.90 -1.12 21.33
N GLY A 8 1.63 -2.23 20.63
CA GLY A 8 2.67 -3.19 20.25
C GLY A 8 3.68 -2.67 19.21
N LEU A 9 3.30 -1.73 18.36
CA LEU A 9 4.23 -1.05 17.43
C LEU A 9 5.09 -0.05 18.20
N SER A 10 4.47 0.77 19.04
CA SER A 10 5.18 1.77 19.85
C SER A 10 6.24 1.14 20.75
N VAL A 11 5.91 0.02 21.40
CA VAL A 11 6.88 -0.73 22.23
C VAL A 11 8.06 -1.23 21.38
N PHE A 12 7.80 -1.79 20.20
CA PHE A 12 8.87 -2.26 19.31
C PHE A 12 9.79 -1.13 18.85
N ILE A 13 9.23 0.03 18.49
CA ILE A 13 10.02 1.20 18.12
C ILE A 13 10.87 1.69 19.30
N SER A 14 10.29 1.72 20.51
CA SER A 14 11.05 2.05 21.72
C SER A 14 12.16 1.06 22.01
N ASP A 15 11.92 -0.25 21.85
CA ASP A 15 12.94 -1.28 22.03
C ASP A 15 14.13 -1.07 21.08
N ILE A 16 13.85 -0.81 19.80
CA ILE A 16 14.88 -0.53 18.78
C ILE A 16 15.66 0.74 19.13
N ARG A 17 14.97 1.81 19.54
CA ARG A 17 15.64 3.08 19.93
C ARG A 17 16.49 2.96 21.19
N ASN A 18 16.22 1.97 22.04
CA ASN A 18 16.97 1.70 23.26
C ASN A 18 18.18 0.77 23.01
N CYS A 19 18.38 0.25 21.79
CA CYS A 19 19.55 -0.55 21.46
C CYS A 19 20.81 0.32 21.46
N HIS A 20 21.88 -0.15 22.11
CA HIS A 20 23.12 0.61 22.23
C HIS A 20 24.08 0.40 21.04
N ASN A 21 23.91 -0.69 20.28
CA ASN A 21 24.74 -1.01 19.14
C ASN A 21 23.91 -1.68 18.01
N LYS A 22 24.48 -1.71 16.80
CA LYS A 22 23.84 -2.29 15.61
C LYS A 22 23.55 -3.79 15.74
N GLU A 23 24.37 -4.51 16.50
CA GLU A 23 24.17 -5.95 16.72
C GLU A 23 22.93 -6.25 17.57
N GLN A 24 22.72 -5.50 18.65
CA GLN A 24 21.50 -5.60 19.47
C GLN A 24 20.26 -5.23 18.67
N GLU A 25 20.35 -4.19 17.84
CA GLU A 25 19.27 -3.79 16.94
C GLU A 25 18.92 -4.94 15.99
N ARG A 26 19.92 -5.51 15.31
CA ARG A 26 19.74 -6.64 14.40
C ARG A 26 19.11 -7.85 15.10
N LEU A 27 19.62 -8.24 16.28
CA LEU A 27 19.04 -9.34 17.07
C LEU A 27 17.58 -9.07 17.45
N ARG A 28 17.24 -7.82 17.79
CA ARG A 28 15.87 -7.45 18.14
C ARG A 28 14.94 -7.48 16.93
N VAL A 29 15.43 -7.03 15.76
CA VAL A 29 14.74 -7.10 14.47
C VAL A 29 14.50 -8.55 14.07
N ASP A 30 15.53 -9.40 14.07
CA ASP A 30 15.43 -10.81 13.70
C ASP A 30 14.43 -11.57 14.59
N LYS A 31 14.44 -11.28 15.89
CA LYS A 31 13.46 -11.84 16.84
C LYS A 31 12.03 -11.41 16.50
N GLU A 32 11.82 -10.14 16.12
CA GLU A 32 10.49 -9.65 15.74
C GLU A 32 10.04 -10.23 14.40
N LEU A 33 10.91 -10.30 13.39
CA LEU A 33 10.62 -10.92 12.10
C LEU A 33 10.25 -12.40 12.26
N GLY A 34 11.00 -13.14 13.08
CA GLY A 34 10.68 -14.54 13.41
C GLY A 34 9.31 -14.71 14.07
N ASN A 35 8.95 -13.80 14.99
CA ASN A 35 7.61 -13.78 15.60
C ASN A 35 6.52 -13.49 14.56
N ILE A 36 6.69 -12.47 13.70
CA ILE A 36 5.71 -12.12 12.66
C ILE A 36 5.52 -13.29 11.70
N ARG A 37 6.63 -13.89 11.23
CA ARG A 37 6.62 -15.05 10.32
C ARG A 37 5.85 -16.22 10.93
N THR A 38 6.05 -16.50 12.21
CA THR A 38 5.33 -17.56 12.94
C THR A 38 3.84 -17.23 13.04
N ARG A 39 3.48 -15.96 13.30
CA ARG A 39 2.08 -15.53 13.40
C ARG A 39 1.34 -15.59 12.07
N PHE A 40 2.01 -15.31 10.95
CA PHE A 40 1.42 -15.42 9.61
C PHE A 40 1.27 -16.87 9.15
N LYS A 41 2.18 -17.77 9.56
CA LYS A 41 2.08 -19.20 9.25
C LYS A 41 1.03 -19.97 10.06
N ASN A 42 0.64 -19.45 11.23
CA ASN A 42 -0.35 -20.13 12.05
C ASN A 42 -1.74 -20.08 11.39
N ASP A 43 -2.41 -21.24 11.30
CA ASP A 43 -3.77 -21.40 10.73
C ASP A 43 -4.88 -20.64 11.48
N LYS A 44 -4.55 -19.97 12.58
CA LYS A 44 -5.50 -19.06 13.25
C LYS A 44 -5.63 -17.79 12.43
N VAL A 45 -6.83 -17.54 11.92
CA VAL A 45 -7.20 -16.29 11.26
C VAL A 45 -6.85 -15.11 12.17
N LEU A 46 -5.82 -14.36 11.78
CA LEU A 46 -5.40 -13.16 12.51
C LEU A 46 -6.49 -12.10 12.45
N SER A 47 -6.73 -11.44 13.58
CA SER A 47 -7.65 -10.31 13.62
C SER A 47 -7.15 -9.17 12.71
N PRO A 48 -8.05 -8.35 12.13
CA PRO A 48 -7.65 -7.19 11.31
C PRO A 48 -6.73 -6.21 12.06
N TYR A 49 -6.92 -6.10 13.37
CA TYR A 49 -6.05 -5.31 14.25
C TYR A 49 -4.62 -5.86 14.30
N GLU A 50 -4.47 -7.17 14.49
CA GLU A 50 -3.15 -7.82 14.54
C GLU A 50 -2.45 -7.76 13.19
N LYS A 51 -3.17 -7.99 12.09
CA LYS A 51 -2.60 -7.84 10.74
C LYS A 51 -2.02 -6.44 10.54
N LYS A 52 -2.80 -5.37 10.81
CA LYS A 52 -2.30 -3.99 10.74
C LYS A 52 -1.04 -3.79 11.58
N LYS A 53 -1.07 -4.23 12.84
CA LYS A 53 0.06 -4.09 13.77
C LYS A 53 1.33 -4.74 13.21
N TYR A 54 1.25 -5.95 12.68
CA TYR A 54 2.41 -6.66 12.14
C TYR A 54 2.91 -6.08 10.82
N VAL A 55 1.99 -5.69 9.92
CA VAL A 55 2.34 -5.05 8.65
C VAL A 55 3.04 -3.70 8.88
N TRP A 56 2.63 -2.93 9.89
CA TRP A 56 3.36 -1.71 10.27
C TRP A 56 4.76 -1.98 10.80
N LYS A 57 4.94 -3.04 11.59
CA LYS A 57 6.27 -3.44 12.07
C LYS A 57 7.18 -3.83 10.92
N MET A 58 6.68 -4.60 9.96
CA MET A 58 7.41 -4.94 8.72
C MET A 58 7.83 -3.69 7.96
N LEU A 59 6.93 -2.73 7.75
CA LEU A 59 7.27 -1.48 7.07
C LEU A 59 8.37 -0.71 7.82
N TYR A 60 8.28 -0.64 9.15
CA TYR A 60 9.30 0.01 9.96
C TYR A 60 10.67 -0.68 9.83
N ILE A 61 10.71 -2.01 9.87
CA ILE A 61 11.92 -2.81 9.68
C ILE A 61 12.53 -2.58 8.28
N TYR A 62 11.68 -2.53 7.26
CA TYR A 62 12.11 -2.18 5.90
C TYR A 62 12.69 -0.77 5.81
N MET A 63 12.06 0.21 6.48
CA MET A 63 12.58 1.58 6.54
C MET A 63 13.91 1.72 7.29
N LEU A 64 14.23 0.80 8.22
CA LEU A 64 15.54 0.71 8.86
C LEU A 64 16.61 0.14 7.93
N GLY A 65 16.23 -0.40 6.76
CA GLY A 65 17.14 -0.98 5.77
C GLY A 65 17.34 -2.48 5.90
N TYR A 66 16.50 -3.19 6.67
CA TYR A 66 16.51 -4.64 6.72
C TYR A 66 15.57 -5.22 5.65
N ASP A 67 15.98 -6.33 5.03
CA ASP A 67 15.17 -7.00 4.02
C ASP A 67 13.92 -7.66 4.64
N VAL A 68 12.78 -7.49 3.97
CA VAL A 68 11.50 -8.12 4.32
C VAL A 68 10.97 -8.87 3.11
N ASP A 69 11.13 -10.19 3.14
CA ASP A 69 10.84 -11.13 2.05
C ASP A 69 9.48 -11.85 2.17
N PHE A 70 8.65 -11.46 3.15
CA PHE A 70 7.37 -12.11 3.43
C PHE A 70 6.29 -11.11 3.86
N GLY A 71 5.05 -11.57 4.01
CA GLY A 71 3.94 -10.74 4.49
C GLY A 71 3.23 -9.93 3.39
N HIS A 72 3.61 -10.13 2.12
CA HIS A 72 2.99 -9.45 0.98
C HIS A 72 1.51 -9.84 0.83
N MET A 73 1.18 -11.13 1.02
CA MET A 73 -0.21 -11.62 0.95
C MET A 73 -1.09 -11.00 2.03
N GLU A 74 -0.60 -10.87 3.25
CA GLU A 74 -1.31 -10.23 4.37
C GLU A 74 -1.53 -8.74 4.09
N THR A 75 -0.55 -8.09 3.46
CA THR A 75 -0.64 -6.67 3.05
C THR A 75 -1.68 -6.49 1.94
N VAL A 76 -1.68 -7.36 0.93
CA VAL A 76 -2.68 -7.38 -0.16
C VAL A 76 -4.08 -7.63 0.41
N SER A 77 -4.22 -8.56 1.35
CA SER A 77 -5.49 -8.84 2.03
C SER A 77 -6.06 -7.62 2.76
N LEU A 78 -5.20 -6.73 3.29
CA LEU A 78 -5.63 -5.48 3.93
C LEU A 78 -6.19 -4.47 2.92
N ILE A 79 -5.71 -4.44 1.66
CA ILE A 79 -6.26 -3.56 0.62
C ILE A 79 -7.73 -3.91 0.31
N SER A 80 -8.07 -5.21 0.35
CA SER A 80 -9.44 -5.68 0.14
C SER A 80 -10.34 -5.50 1.37
N ALA A 81 -9.82 -5.00 2.50
CA ALA A 81 -10.63 -4.80 3.70
C ALA A 81 -11.66 -3.66 3.50
N PRO A 82 -12.90 -3.79 4.03
CA PRO A 82 -13.93 -2.78 3.86
C PRO A 82 -13.71 -1.51 4.70
N LYS A 83 -12.93 -1.62 5.77
CA LYS A 83 -12.69 -0.55 6.74
C LYS A 83 -11.48 0.30 6.33
N TYR A 84 -11.62 1.61 6.46
CA TYR A 84 -10.57 2.57 6.10
C TYR A 84 -9.23 2.33 6.80
N PRO A 85 -9.16 2.13 8.14
CA PRO A 85 -7.87 1.98 8.82
C PRO A 85 -7.06 0.75 8.36
N GLU A 86 -7.71 -0.31 7.90
CA GLU A 86 -7.10 -1.50 7.34
C GLU A 86 -6.63 -1.25 5.91
N LYS A 87 -7.55 -0.75 5.08
CA LYS A 87 -7.29 -0.43 3.67
C LYS A 87 -6.15 0.58 3.52
N GLN A 88 -6.12 1.64 4.33
CA GLN A 88 -5.05 2.64 4.36
C GLN A 88 -3.67 2.00 4.57
N VAL A 89 -3.57 1.06 5.52
CA VAL A 89 -2.29 0.40 5.84
C VAL A 89 -1.85 -0.47 4.69
N GLY A 90 -2.77 -1.26 4.11
CA GLY A 90 -2.49 -2.06 2.92
C GLY A 90 -1.95 -1.20 1.77
N TYR A 91 -2.63 -0.09 1.45
CA TYR A 91 -2.22 0.82 0.37
C TYR A 91 -0.84 1.45 0.59
N ILE A 92 -0.57 1.98 1.80
CA ILE A 92 0.72 2.61 2.12
C ILE A 92 1.84 1.57 2.05
N VAL A 93 1.66 0.44 2.72
CA VAL A 93 2.73 -0.55 2.88
C VAL A 93 3.03 -1.23 1.56
N THR A 94 2.01 -1.49 0.74
CA THR A 94 2.21 -2.01 -0.63
C THR A 94 2.97 -1.00 -1.49
N SER A 95 2.68 0.30 -1.37
CA SER A 95 3.41 1.34 -2.13
C SER A 95 4.88 1.50 -1.74
N CYS A 96 5.28 1.00 -0.56
CA CYS A 96 6.67 1.07 -0.09
C CYS A 96 7.44 -0.25 -0.27
N LEU A 97 6.77 -1.40 -0.05
CA LEU A 97 7.41 -2.72 -0.07
C LEU A 97 7.40 -3.39 -1.44
N LEU A 98 6.37 -3.15 -2.27
CA LEU A 98 6.25 -3.85 -3.55
C LEU A 98 6.84 -3.05 -4.70
N ASN A 99 7.73 -3.70 -5.43
CA ASN A 99 8.26 -3.22 -6.72
C ASN A 99 7.32 -3.58 -7.87
N GLU A 100 7.44 -2.85 -8.99
CA GLU A 100 6.56 -2.95 -10.16
C GLU A 100 6.47 -4.33 -10.83
N ASN A 101 7.43 -5.22 -10.59
CA ASN A 101 7.48 -6.56 -11.18
C ASN A 101 6.93 -7.67 -10.27
N ASN A 102 6.33 -7.30 -9.13
CA ASN A 102 5.87 -8.29 -8.17
C ASN A 102 4.49 -8.86 -8.56
N ASP A 103 4.39 -10.18 -8.71
CA ASP A 103 3.15 -10.89 -9.05
C ASP A 103 1.97 -10.57 -8.11
N PHE A 104 2.26 -10.20 -6.84
CA PHE A 104 1.23 -9.78 -5.90
C PHE A 104 0.49 -8.50 -6.33
N LEU A 105 1.08 -7.67 -7.20
CA LEU A 105 0.43 -6.48 -7.73
C LEU A 105 -0.78 -6.83 -8.61
N ARG A 106 -0.73 -7.93 -9.36
CA ARG A 106 -1.85 -8.41 -10.18
C ARG A 106 -3.10 -8.67 -9.36
N MET A 107 -2.93 -9.19 -8.15
CA MET A 107 -4.03 -9.52 -7.24
C MET A 107 -4.78 -8.28 -6.75
N VAL A 108 -4.09 -7.14 -6.64
CA VAL A 108 -4.70 -5.90 -6.17
C VAL A 108 -5.31 -5.06 -7.29
N ILE A 109 -4.88 -5.21 -8.55
CA ILE A 109 -5.36 -4.39 -9.69
C ILE A 109 -6.89 -4.25 -9.70
N ASN A 110 -7.61 -5.38 -9.58
CA ASN A 110 -9.08 -5.35 -9.59
C ASN A 110 -9.67 -4.64 -8.37
N THR A 111 -9.07 -4.81 -7.19
CA THR A 111 -9.51 -4.12 -5.97
C THR A 111 -9.26 -2.62 -6.07
N VAL A 112 -8.09 -2.22 -6.57
CA VAL A 112 -7.70 -0.82 -6.81
C VAL A 112 -8.63 -0.18 -7.83
N ARG A 113 -8.95 -0.89 -8.92
CA ARG A 113 -9.90 -0.43 -9.94
C ARG A 113 -11.27 -0.15 -9.34
N ASN A 114 -11.79 -1.06 -8.51
CA ASN A 114 -13.07 -0.87 -7.83
C ASN A 114 -13.04 0.35 -6.88
N ASP A 115 -11.93 0.58 -6.19
CA ASP A 115 -11.77 1.76 -5.33
C ASP A 115 -11.68 3.08 -6.14
N ILE A 116 -11.11 3.06 -7.35
CA ILE A 116 -11.05 4.23 -8.26
C ILE A 116 -12.43 4.55 -8.83
N ILE A 117 -13.18 3.54 -9.28
CA ILE A 117 -14.53 3.69 -9.86
C ILE A 117 -15.58 3.99 -8.77
N GLY A 118 -15.32 3.55 -7.54
CA GLY A 118 -16.20 3.77 -6.40
C GLY A 118 -16.44 5.25 -6.08
N ARG A 119 -17.51 5.54 -5.34
CA ARG A 119 -17.88 6.92 -4.95
C ARG A 119 -17.17 7.42 -3.70
N ASN A 120 -16.40 6.57 -3.01
CA ASN A 120 -15.73 6.93 -1.78
C ASN A 120 -14.39 7.60 -2.09
N GLU A 121 -14.38 8.92 -2.00
CA GLU A 121 -13.22 9.76 -2.30
C GLU A 121 -11.96 9.40 -1.51
N THR A 122 -12.12 8.95 -0.28
CA THR A 122 -11.00 8.54 0.57
C THR A 122 -10.31 7.30 -0.02
N PHE A 123 -11.10 6.34 -0.50
CA PHE A 123 -10.57 5.13 -1.15
C PHE A 123 -10.00 5.44 -2.53
N GLN A 124 -10.66 6.31 -3.30
CA GLN A 124 -10.11 6.81 -4.56
C GLN A 124 -8.75 7.47 -4.35
N CYS A 125 -8.60 8.33 -3.33
CA CYS A 125 -7.33 8.98 -3.03
C CYS A 125 -6.22 7.99 -2.66
N LEU A 126 -6.54 6.95 -1.87
CA LEU A 126 -5.58 5.90 -1.51
C LEU A 126 -5.12 5.12 -2.75
N ALA A 127 -6.07 4.67 -3.56
CA ALA A 127 -5.81 3.92 -4.79
C ALA A 127 -4.96 4.73 -5.78
N LEU A 128 -5.35 5.98 -6.07
CA LEU A 128 -4.61 6.86 -6.97
C LEU A 128 -3.20 7.17 -6.47
N THR A 129 -3.01 7.31 -5.14
CA THR A 129 -1.68 7.58 -4.57
C THR A 129 -0.78 6.35 -4.69
N MET A 130 -1.29 5.15 -4.42
CA MET A 130 -0.52 3.92 -4.58
C MET A 130 -0.12 3.70 -6.04
N VAL A 131 -1.06 3.81 -6.98
CA VAL A 131 -0.78 3.64 -8.41
C VAL A 131 0.21 4.69 -8.90
N GLY A 132 0.08 5.94 -8.46
CA GLY A 132 1.03 7.01 -8.78
C GLY A 132 2.44 6.80 -8.21
N ASN A 133 2.58 6.06 -7.10
CA ASN A 133 3.88 5.76 -6.50
C ASN A 133 4.57 4.57 -7.17
N ILE A 134 3.84 3.46 -7.38
CA ILE A 134 4.38 2.23 -7.97
C ILE A 134 4.53 2.40 -9.49
N GLY A 135 3.46 2.79 -10.18
CA GLY A 135 3.37 2.75 -11.64
C GLY A 135 3.39 1.30 -12.14
N GLY A 136 4.03 1.06 -13.28
CA GLY A 136 4.16 -0.27 -13.87
C GLY A 136 3.23 -0.49 -15.06
N LYS A 137 3.66 -1.35 -16.00
CA LYS A 137 2.97 -1.55 -17.28
C LYS A 137 1.55 -2.07 -17.09
N GLU A 138 1.36 -3.03 -16.20
CA GLU A 138 0.04 -3.65 -15.96
C GLU A 138 -0.97 -2.69 -15.33
N PHE A 139 -0.51 -1.84 -14.40
CA PHE A 139 -1.34 -0.79 -13.83
C PHE A 139 -1.68 0.28 -14.86
N SER A 140 -0.72 0.66 -15.72
CA SER A 140 -1.01 1.57 -16.84
C SER A 140 -2.11 0.99 -17.72
N GLU A 141 -1.92 -0.21 -18.25
CA GLU A 141 -2.86 -0.87 -19.18
C GLU A 141 -4.25 -1.06 -18.57
N SER A 142 -4.32 -1.45 -17.30
CA SER A 142 -5.60 -1.78 -16.66
C SER A 142 -6.35 -0.56 -16.10
N LEU A 143 -5.64 0.45 -15.59
CA LEU A 143 -6.24 1.54 -14.81
C LEU A 143 -6.24 2.90 -15.52
N ALA A 144 -5.35 3.15 -16.49
CA ALA A 144 -5.26 4.47 -17.14
C ALA A 144 -6.60 4.97 -17.74
N PRO A 145 -7.42 4.12 -18.42
CA PRO A 145 -8.71 4.56 -18.95
C PRO A 145 -9.68 5.06 -17.85
N ASP A 146 -9.68 4.40 -16.68
CA ASP A 146 -10.57 4.77 -15.58
C ASP A 146 -10.08 6.04 -14.86
N VAL A 147 -8.75 6.19 -14.72
CA VAL A 147 -8.15 7.41 -14.17
C VAL A 147 -8.42 8.62 -15.08
N GLN A 148 -8.35 8.44 -16.40
CA GLN A 148 -8.68 9.49 -17.38
C GLN A 148 -10.16 9.90 -17.31
N LYS A 149 -11.08 8.93 -17.27
CA LYS A 149 -12.52 9.20 -17.07
C LYS A 149 -12.78 9.94 -15.75
N LEU A 150 -12.10 9.55 -14.68
CA LEU A 150 -12.23 10.20 -13.38
C LEU A 150 -11.73 11.66 -13.39
N LEU A 151 -10.68 11.94 -14.17
CA LEU A 151 -10.12 13.28 -14.33
C LEU A 151 -11.08 14.22 -15.07
N ILE A 152 -11.70 13.74 -16.15
CA ILE A 152 -12.65 14.50 -16.99
C ILE A 152 -14.01 14.67 -16.30
N SER A 153 -14.36 13.75 -15.41
CA SER A 153 -15.64 13.78 -14.71
C SER A 153 -15.88 15.09 -13.95
N SER A 154 -16.98 15.77 -14.27
CA SER A 154 -17.41 17.02 -13.65
C SER A 154 -17.82 16.87 -12.18
N SER A 155 -18.27 15.67 -11.78
CA SER A 155 -18.68 15.35 -10.41
C SER A 155 -17.52 15.00 -9.48
N CYS A 156 -16.29 14.89 -9.99
CA CYS A 156 -15.12 14.56 -9.19
C CYS A 156 -14.68 15.73 -8.29
N ARG A 157 -14.43 15.46 -7.01
CA ARG A 157 -13.93 16.49 -6.08
C ARG A 157 -12.51 16.95 -6.48
N PRO A 158 -12.16 18.22 -6.23
CA PRO A 158 -10.85 18.77 -6.62
C PRO A 158 -9.63 17.98 -6.09
N VAL A 159 -9.71 17.40 -4.90
CA VAL A 159 -8.60 16.62 -4.30
C VAL A 159 -8.33 15.34 -5.08
N VAL A 160 -9.40 14.62 -5.43
CA VAL A 160 -9.32 13.38 -6.23
C VAL A 160 -8.83 13.72 -7.63
N ARG A 161 -9.35 14.79 -8.24
CA ARG A 161 -8.92 15.27 -9.57
C ARG A 161 -7.43 15.57 -9.63
N LYS A 162 -6.88 16.28 -8.64
CA LYS A 162 -5.43 16.57 -8.54
C LYS A 162 -4.59 15.28 -8.47
N LYS A 163 -5.02 14.30 -7.67
CA LYS A 163 -4.34 13.00 -7.56
C LYS A 163 -4.46 12.18 -8.84
N ALA A 164 -5.61 12.20 -9.49
CA ALA A 164 -5.84 11.53 -10.76
C ALA A 164 -4.92 12.10 -11.86
N ALA A 165 -4.77 13.42 -11.94
CA ALA A 165 -3.87 14.06 -12.89
C ALA A 165 -2.40 13.62 -12.71
N LEU A 166 -1.91 13.62 -11.46
CA LEU A 166 -0.53 13.18 -11.16
C LEU A 166 -0.34 11.68 -11.40
N CYS A 167 -1.34 10.86 -11.05
CA CYS A 167 -1.34 9.43 -11.32
C CYS A 167 -1.27 9.17 -12.83
N LEU A 168 -2.13 9.82 -13.63
CA LEU A 168 -2.16 9.68 -15.07
C LEU A 168 -0.84 10.13 -15.72
N LEU A 169 -0.25 11.23 -15.24
CA LEU A 169 1.08 11.67 -15.69
C LEU A 169 2.16 10.60 -15.43
N ARG A 170 2.12 9.92 -14.27
CA ARG A 170 3.05 8.82 -13.98
C ARG A 170 2.83 7.65 -14.92
N LEU A 171 1.57 7.25 -15.16
CA LEU A 171 1.23 6.14 -16.06
C LEU A 171 1.66 6.45 -17.49
N TYR A 172 1.42 7.68 -17.97
CA TYR A 172 1.87 8.17 -19.28
C TYR A 172 3.40 8.10 -19.43
N ARG A 173 4.15 8.57 -18.43
CA ARG A 173 5.62 8.49 -18.44
C ARG A 173 6.16 7.06 -18.47
N LYS A 174 5.40 6.09 -18.00
CA LYS A 174 5.77 4.67 -17.99
C LYS A 174 5.35 3.94 -19.26
N ASN A 175 4.16 4.23 -19.77
CA ASN A 175 3.65 3.65 -21.00
C ASN A 175 2.81 4.70 -21.76
N PRO A 176 3.42 5.46 -22.69
CA PRO A 176 2.77 6.57 -23.38
C PRO A 176 1.56 6.13 -24.20
N ASP A 177 1.61 4.92 -24.76
CA ASP A 177 0.61 4.38 -25.69
C ASP A 177 -0.75 4.10 -25.04
N VAL A 178 -0.80 4.04 -23.70
CA VAL A 178 -2.02 3.69 -22.97
C VAL A 178 -2.93 4.89 -22.76
N VAL A 179 -2.39 6.11 -22.81
CA VAL A 179 -3.20 7.31 -22.63
C VAL A 179 -3.78 7.69 -23.99
N ASN A 180 -5.06 7.36 -24.16
CA ASN A 180 -5.78 7.68 -25.39
C ASN A 180 -6.00 9.19 -25.49
N ILE A 181 -5.39 9.81 -26.50
CA ILE A 181 -5.48 11.25 -26.80
C ILE A 181 -6.88 11.63 -27.32
N ASP A 182 -7.59 10.70 -27.95
CA ASP A 182 -8.92 10.94 -28.53
C ASP A 182 -10.03 10.96 -27.46
N GLY A 183 -9.79 10.35 -26.29
CA GLY A 183 -10.75 10.29 -25.19
C GLY A 183 -10.81 11.54 -24.30
N TRP A 184 -10.15 12.63 -24.68
CA TRP A 184 -10.10 13.90 -23.92
C TRP A 184 -11.13 14.93 -24.39
N TYR A 185 -11.77 14.71 -25.53
CA TYR A 185 -12.79 15.57 -26.11
C TYR A 185 -14.21 15.17 -25.68
#